data_AF-A0A6J5YH29-F1
#
_entry.id   AF-A0A6J5YH29-F1
#
_cell.length_a   1.000
_cell.length_b   1.000
_cell.length_c   1.000
_cell.angle_alpha   90.00
_cell.angle_beta   90.00
_cell.angle_gamma   90.00
#
_symmetry.space_group_name_H-M   'P 1'
#
loop_
_entity.id
_entity.type
_entity.pdbx_description
1 polymer ?
#
loop_
_entity_poly.entity_id
_entity_poly.type
_entity_poly.pdbx_seq_one_letter_code
_entity_poly.pdbx_strand_id
1 'polypeptide(L)'
;MAMSTLYKHFKDKDELVSTVLLEKFMDWEVKATEKCAGLTDPLEKLVFPMRMFVRIPQTHPSQAKILLSHLSFMASIIPLLQAQLIEHLKELTKGKLLTPTDSVAAAKNIQGILLFSVVNQLTTPKSTVAEADMAIRTALSMLGLSDAKAKKLTEARLPN
;
A
#
# COMPACT_ATOMS: atom_id res chain seq x y z
N MET A 1 29.56 -9.41 17.65
CA MET A 1 29.68 -7.95 17.40
C MET A 1 29.26 -7.23 18.67
N ALA A 2 30.09 -6.33 19.21
CA ALA A 2 29.82 -5.66 20.48
C ALA A 2 28.72 -4.60 20.32
N MET A 3 27.79 -4.50 21.28
CA MET A 3 26.71 -3.50 21.30
C MET A 3 27.21 -2.05 21.15
N SER A 4 28.48 -1.78 21.47
CA SER A 4 29.10 -0.45 21.42
C SER A 4 29.38 0.07 20.01
N THR A 5 29.43 -0.78 18.98
CA THR A 5 29.63 -0.33 17.58
C THR A 5 28.33 0.02 16.86
N LEU A 6 27.16 -0.43 17.35
CA LEU A 6 25.86 -0.08 16.76
C LEU A 6 25.45 1.37 17.03
N TYR A 7 25.69 1.89 18.25
CA TYR A 7 25.38 3.29 18.62
C TYR A 7 26.31 4.34 17.98
N LYS A 8 27.31 3.92 17.19
CA LYS A 8 28.10 4.85 16.38
C LYS A 8 27.38 5.27 15.10
N HIS A 9 26.41 4.47 14.65
CA HIS A 9 25.68 4.68 13.40
C HIS A 9 24.23 5.12 13.64
N PHE A 10 23.72 4.96 14.87
CA PHE A 10 22.35 5.29 15.25
C PHE A 10 22.35 5.98 16.62
N LYS A 11 21.60 7.08 16.73
CA LYS A 11 21.44 7.92 17.92
C LYS A 11 20.83 7.14 19.08
N ASP A 12 19.89 6.24 18.80
CA ASP A 12 19.25 5.37 19.78
C ASP A 12 18.69 4.08 19.15
N LYS A 13 18.15 3.21 20.01
CA LYS A 13 17.55 1.93 19.61
C LYS A 13 16.32 2.13 18.72
N ASP A 14 15.56 3.20 18.93
CA ASP A 14 14.34 3.46 18.17
C ASP A 14 14.68 3.88 16.74
N GLU A 15 15.73 4.69 16.54
CA GLU A 15 16.25 5.04 15.21
C GLU A 15 16.76 3.82 14.44
N LEU A 16 17.50 2.93 15.12
CA LEU A 16 17.94 1.66 14.52
C LEU A 16 16.74 0.81 14.09
N VAL A 17 15.74 0.66 14.96
CA VAL A 17 14.52 -0.10 14.66
C VAL A 17 13.78 0.54 13.49
N SER A 18 13.52 1.85 13.52
CA SER A 18 12.84 2.57 12.43
C SER A 18 13.57 2.45 11.09
N THR A 19 14.91 2.49 11.08
CA THR A 19 15.70 2.30 9.85
C THR A 19 15.53 0.91 9.27
N VAL A 20 15.65 -0.13 10.09
CA VAL A 20 15.45 -1.52 9.66
C VAL A 20 14.01 -1.75 9.17
N LEU A 21 13.02 -1.14 9.83
CA LEU A 21 11.62 -1.21 9.41
C LEU A 21 11.40 -0.54 8.05
N LEU A 22 12.04 0.62 7.81
CA LEU A 22 12.00 1.31 6.53
C LEU A 22 12.63 0.46 5.41
N GLU A 23 13.80 -0.11 5.65
CA GLU A 23 14.43 -1.03 4.69
C GLU A 23 13.51 -2.21 4.35
N LYS A 24 12.84 -2.80 5.36
CA LYS A 24 11.90 -3.92 5.13
C LYS A 24 10.65 -3.50 4.37
N PHE A 25 10.21 -2.27 4.53
CA PHE A 25 9.12 -1.70 3.75
C PHE A 25 9.56 -1.44 2.30
N MET A 26 10.76 -0.90 2.09
CA MET A 26 11.34 -0.71 0.75
C MET A 26 11.57 -2.04 0.03
N ASP A 27 12.04 -3.08 0.74
CA ASP A 27 12.13 -4.46 0.20
C ASP A 27 10.78 -4.95 -0.34
N TRP A 28 9.67 -4.57 0.32
CA TRP A 28 8.33 -4.89 -0.13
C TRP A 28 7.93 -4.07 -1.35
N GLU A 29 8.19 -2.76 -1.35
CA GLU A 29 7.87 -1.87 -2.47
C GLU A 29 8.60 -2.32 -3.75
N VAL A 30 9.88 -2.70 -3.64
CA VAL A 30 10.67 -3.26 -4.75
C VAL A 30 10.02 -4.54 -5.28
N LYS A 31 9.68 -5.50 -4.42
CA LYS A 31 9.06 -6.77 -4.85
C LYS A 31 7.67 -6.56 -5.47
N ALA A 32 6.88 -5.63 -4.91
CA ALA A 32 5.58 -5.27 -5.47
C ALA A 32 5.76 -4.63 -6.85
N THR A 33 6.77 -3.77 -7.01
CA THR A 33 7.10 -3.09 -8.26
C THR A 33 7.59 -4.07 -9.32
N GLU A 34 8.49 -5.00 -8.96
CA GLU A 34 8.97 -6.06 -9.85
C GLU A 34 7.83 -6.95 -10.37
N LYS A 35 6.92 -7.36 -9.49
CA LYS A 35 5.71 -8.11 -9.90
C LYS A 35 4.80 -7.31 -10.82
N CYS A 36 4.81 -5.98 -10.70
CA CYS A 36 4.03 -5.08 -11.54
C CYS A 36 4.77 -4.57 -12.78
N ALA A 37 6.04 -4.93 -12.99
CA ALA A 37 6.88 -4.38 -14.05
C ALA A 37 6.37 -4.72 -15.47
N GLY A 38 5.73 -5.88 -15.62
CA GLY A 38 5.13 -6.32 -16.88
C GLY A 38 3.75 -5.71 -17.19
N LEU A 39 3.17 -4.93 -16.28
CA LEU A 39 1.86 -4.33 -16.49
C LEU A 39 1.95 -3.19 -17.51
N THR A 40 1.04 -3.19 -18.47
CA THR A 40 0.95 -2.13 -19.48
C THR A 40 -0.25 -1.20 -19.24
N ASP A 41 -1.31 -1.70 -18.61
CA ASP A 41 -2.48 -0.89 -18.23
C ASP A 41 -2.13 0.02 -17.04
N PRO A 42 -2.23 1.36 -17.20
CA PRO A 42 -1.97 2.31 -16.10
C PRO A 42 -2.89 2.11 -14.89
N LEU A 43 -4.10 1.58 -15.09
CA LEU A 43 -5.01 1.30 -13.98
C LEU A 43 -4.62 0.03 -13.22
N GLU A 44 -4.06 -0.97 -13.89
CA GLU A 44 -3.48 -2.14 -13.21
C GLU A 44 -2.25 -1.73 -12.40
N LYS A 45 -1.40 -0.83 -12.93
CA LYS A 45 -0.27 -0.26 -12.19
C LYS A 45 -0.67 0.50 -10.93
N LEU A 46 -1.87 1.09 -10.91
CA LEU A 46 -2.42 1.71 -9.70
C LEU A 46 -2.99 0.66 -8.74
N VAL A 47 -3.83 -0.25 -9.26
CA VAL A 47 -4.67 -1.11 -8.42
C VAL A 47 -3.94 -2.32 -7.86
N PHE A 48 -3.02 -2.91 -8.63
CA PHE A 48 -2.37 -4.15 -8.21
C PHE A 48 -1.47 -3.96 -6.99
N PRO A 49 -0.63 -2.91 -6.90
CA PRO A 49 0.12 -2.61 -5.67
C PRO A 49 -0.80 -2.39 -4.47
N MET A 50 -1.92 -1.68 -4.64
CA MET A 50 -2.92 -1.48 -3.57
C MET A 50 -3.49 -2.81 -3.06
N ARG A 51 -3.86 -3.71 -3.99
CA ARG A 51 -4.38 -5.04 -3.66
C ARG A 51 -3.32 -5.90 -2.96
N MET A 52 -2.07 -5.84 -3.40
CA MET A 52 -0.97 -6.54 -2.74
C MET A 52 -0.75 -6.02 -1.32
N PHE A 53 -0.84 -4.70 -1.13
CA PHE A 53 -0.73 -4.06 0.17
C PHE A 53 -1.84 -4.50 1.13
N VAL A 54 -3.12 -4.41 0.73
CA VAL A 54 -4.22 -4.84 1.62
C VAL A 54 -4.23 -6.35 1.87
N ARG A 55 -3.62 -7.14 1.00
CA ARG A 55 -3.43 -8.59 1.15
C ARG A 55 -2.02 -8.94 1.65
N ILE A 56 -1.38 -8.07 2.44
CA ILE A 56 -0.02 -8.29 2.91
C ILE A 56 0.18 -9.61 3.68
N PRO A 57 -0.79 -10.16 4.45
CA PRO A 57 -0.61 -11.45 5.10
C PRO A 57 -0.42 -12.60 4.10
N GLN A 58 -1.07 -12.53 2.94
CA GLN A 58 -1.00 -13.57 1.91
C GLN A 58 0.15 -13.34 0.93
N THR A 59 0.43 -12.08 0.59
CA THR A 59 1.44 -11.74 -0.42
C THR A 59 2.85 -11.64 0.17
N HIS A 60 2.98 -11.17 1.41
CA HIS A 60 4.27 -10.89 2.07
C HIS A 60 4.19 -11.13 3.60
N PRO A 61 4.06 -12.40 4.04
CA PRO A 61 3.77 -12.74 5.44
C PRO A 61 4.86 -12.28 6.43
N SER A 62 6.12 -12.17 6.01
CA SER A 62 7.19 -11.62 6.85
C SER A 62 6.96 -10.14 7.17
N GLN A 63 6.51 -9.36 6.20
CA GLN A 63 6.24 -7.93 6.35
C GLN A 63 4.96 -7.69 7.12
N ALA A 64 3.95 -8.55 6.96
CA ALA A 64 2.72 -8.51 7.75
C ALA A 64 3.00 -8.51 9.27
N LYS A 65 3.91 -9.38 9.74
CA LYS A 65 4.31 -9.43 11.16
C LYS A 65 4.96 -8.12 11.61
N ILE A 66 5.80 -7.54 10.77
CA ILE A 66 6.50 -6.30 11.04
C ILE A 66 5.53 -5.12 11.18
N LEU A 67 4.58 -4.99 10.24
CA LEU A 67 3.55 -3.96 10.30
C LEU A 67 2.70 -4.05 11.58
N LEU A 68 2.29 -5.27 11.96
CA LEU A 68 1.49 -5.49 13.15
C LEU A 68 2.24 -5.09 14.44
N SER A 69 3.55 -5.36 14.51
CA SER A 69 4.37 -5.03 15.67
C SER A 69 4.77 -3.55 15.75
N HIS A 70 4.67 -2.78 14.66
CA HIS A 70 5.21 -1.42 14.57
C HIS A 70 4.25 -0.45 13.85
N LEU A 71 3.04 -0.27 14.37
CA LEU A 71 2.07 0.69 13.82
C LEU A 71 2.54 2.16 13.87
N SER A 72 3.39 2.53 14.84
CA SER A 72 3.99 3.87 14.91
C SER A 72 4.91 4.16 13.72
N PHE A 73 5.65 3.14 13.25
CA PHE A 73 6.43 3.25 12.01
C PHE A 73 5.51 3.47 10.81
N MET A 74 4.39 2.75 10.71
CA MET A 74 3.41 2.96 9.65
C MET A 74 2.92 4.41 9.60
N ALA A 75 2.65 5.03 10.76
CA ALA A 75 2.28 6.43 10.84
C ALA A 75 3.36 7.38 10.29
N SER A 76 4.64 7.07 10.52
CA SER A 76 5.77 7.89 10.08
C SER A 76 5.96 7.91 8.55
N ILE A 77 5.56 6.84 7.86
CA ILE A 77 5.69 6.72 6.39
C ILE A 77 4.44 7.16 5.63
N ILE A 78 3.32 7.47 6.30
CA ILE A 78 2.09 7.95 5.66
C ILE A 78 2.33 9.14 4.71
N PRO A 79 3.07 10.19 5.10
CA PRO A 79 3.27 11.34 4.23
C PRO A 79 3.96 10.97 2.90
N LEU A 80 4.93 10.05 2.94
CA LEU A 80 5.63 9.55 1.76
C LEU A 80 4.69 8.81 0.81
N LEU A 81 3.94 7.83 1.35
CA LEU A 81 2.98 7.04 0.55
C LEU A 81 1.89 7.92 -0.04
N GLN A 82 1.42 8.90 0.72
CA GLN A 82 0.40 9.83 0.26
C GLN A 82 0.92 10.73 -0.87
N ALA A 83 2.17 11.19 -0.79
CA ALA A 83 2.78 12.01 -1.84
C ALA A 83 2.88 11.23 -3.17
N GLN A 84 3.38 9.99 -3.12
CA GLN A 84 3.45 9.09 -4.28
C GLN A 84 2.05 8.83 -4.87
N LEU A 85 1.05 8.55 -4.03
CA LEU A 85 -0.32 8.31 -4.49
C LEU A 85 -0.92 9.55 -5.15
N ILE A 86 -0.71 10.75 -4.58
CA ILE A 86 -1.20 12.01 -5.17
C ILE A 86 -0.60 12.22 -6.56
N GLU A 87 0.69 11.98 -6.73
CA GLU A 87 1.38 12.13 -8.01
C GLU A 87 0.79 11.18 -9.05
N HIS A 88 0.68 9.89 -8.71
CA HIS A 88 0.15 8.87 -9.61
C HIS A 88 -1.32 9.17 -9.99
N LEU A 89 -2.16 9.60 -9.05
CA LEU A 89 -3.54 9.99 -9.35
C LEU A 89 -3.61 11.21 -10.28
N LYS A 90 -2.74 12.22 -10.08
CA LYS A 90 -2.68 13.39 -10.96
C LYS A 90 -2.31 13.00 -12.39
N GLU A 91 -1.36 12.09 -12.59
CA GLU A 91 -0.98 11.59 -13.91
C GLU A 91 -2.15 10.88 -14.61
N LEU A 92 -2.84 9.99 -13.89
CA LEU A 92 -3.97 9.25 -14.43
C LEU A 92 -5.19 10.14 -14.71
N THR A 93 -5.42 11.19 -13.90
CA THR A 93 -6.42 12.22 -14.18
C THR A 93 -6.05 13.05 -15.43
N LYS A 94 -4.77 13.45 -15.59
CA LYS A 94 -4.31 14.12 -16.83
C LYS A 94 -4.51 13.24 -18.06
N GLY A 95 -4.28 11.93 -17.93
CA GLY A 95 -4.56 10.92 -18.96
C GLY A 95 -6.05 10.63 -19.19
N LYS A 96 -6.96 11.31 -18.47
CA LYS A 96 -8.43 11.09 -18.50
C LYS A 96 -8.85 9.66 -18.20
N LEU A 97 -8.01 8.90 -17.49
CA LEU A 97 -8.31 7.54 -17.05
C LEU A 97 -9.13 7.53 -15.76
N LEU A 98 -9.02 8.61 -14.97
CA LEU A 98 -9.73 8.84 -13.71
C LEU A 98 -10.41 10.20 -13.73
N THR A 99 -11.54 10.31 -13.01
CA THR A 99 -12.31 11.55 -12.86
C THR A 99 -12.69 11.76 -11.39
N PRO A 100 -11.70 11.87 -10.46
CA PRO A 100 -12.00 12.22 -9.08
C PRO A 100 -12.53 13.65 -8.99
N THR A 101 -13.43 13.92 -8.04
CA THR A 101 -13.88 15.29 -7.75
C THR A 101 -12.71 16.18 -7.32
N ASP A 102 -11.79 15.64 -6.51
CA ASP A 102 -10.53 16.27 -6.11
C ASP A 102 -9.47 15.17 -5.93
N SER A 103 -8.37 15.22 -6.70
CA SER A 103 -7.33 14.18 -6.67
C SER A 103 -6.59 14.08 -5.34
N VAL A 104 -6.43 15.20 -4.61
CA VAL A 104 -5.72 15.23 -3.31
C VAL A 104 -6.60 14.66 -2.22
N ALA A 105 -7.88 15.06 -2.17
CA ALA A 105 -8.85 14.51 -1.23
C ALA A 105 -9.09 13.02 -1.49
N ALA A 106 -9.19 12.62 -2.76
CA ALA A 106 -9.29 11.21 -3.14
C ALA A 106 -8.08 10.41 -2.65
N ALA A 107 -6.85 10.88 -2.88
CA ALA A 107 -5.64 10.21 -2.40
C ALA A 107 -5.65 10.00 -0.88
N LYS A 108 -5.99 11.03 -0.10
CA LYS A 108 -6.06 10.96 1.37
C LYS A 108 -7.07 9.93 1.84
N ASN A 109 -8.26 9.92 1.25
CA ASN A 109 -9.31 8.98 1.62
C ASN A 109 -8.96 7.54 1.24
N ILE A 110 -8.38 7.34 0.05
CA ILE A 110 -7.89 6.03 -0.39
C ILE A 110 -6.79 5.54 0.56
N GLN A 111 -5.84 6.38 0.95
CA GLN A 111 -4.80 6.01 1.92
C GLN A 111 -5.42 5.55 3.25
N GLY A 112 -6.44 6.26 3.74
CA GLY A 112 -7.21 5.84 4.92
C GLY A 112 -7.81 4.45 4.75
N ILE A 113 -8.50 4.20 3.63
CA ILE A 113 -9.10 2.90 3.29
C ILE A 113 -8.02 1.80 3.28
N LEU A 114 -6.87 2.04 2.62
CA LEU A 114 -5.78 1.08 2.53
C LEU A 114 -5.23 0.70 3.91
N LEU A 115 -4.95 1.71 4.76
CA LEU A 115 -4.42 1.48 6.10
C LEU A 115 -5.41 0.72 6.99
N PHE A 116 -6.68 1.13 7.01
CA PHE A 116 -7.70 0.42 7.77
C PHE A 116 -7.91 -1.02 7.28
N SER A 117 -7.88 -1.24 5.96
CA SER A 117 -8.00 -2.58 5.37
C SER A 117 -6.84 -3.48 5.78
N VAL A 118 -5.60 -2.97 5.72
CA VAL A 118 -4.41 -3.71 6.17
C VAL A 118 -4.49 -4.03 7.66
N VAL A 119 -4.81 -3.05 8.49
CA VAL A 119 -4.94 -3.28 9.94
C VAL A 119 -6.00 -4.34 10.21
N ASN A 120 -7.17 -4.25 9.59
CA ASN A 120 -8.22 -5.26 9.74
C ASN A 120 -7.74 -6.66 9.31
N GLN A 121 -7.01 -6.76 8.19
CA GLN A 121 -6.43 -8.02 7.72
C GLN A 121 -5.39 -8.62 8.68
N LEU A 122 -4.70 -7.77 9.45
CA LEU A 122 -3.68 -8.19 10.42
C LEU A 122 -4.25 -8.52 11.80
N THR A 123 -5.31 -7.84 12.22
CA THR A 123 -5.83 -7.92 13.60
C THR A 123 -7.10 -8.74 13.73
N THR A 124 -7.83 -8.98 12.64
CA THR A 124 -9.14 -9.67 12.67
C THR A 124 -9.01 -11.09 12.13
N PRO A 125 -9.12 -12.14 12.97
CA PRO A 125 -8.87 -13.54 12.57
C PRO A 125 -9.79 -14.08 11.46
N LYS A 126 -10.96 -13.48 11.28
CA LYS A 126 -11.97 -13.90 10.29
C LYS A 126 -11.99 -13.01 9.04
N SER A 127 -11.08 -12.04 8.94
CA SER A 127 -11.03 -11.16 7.78
C SER A 127 -10.74 -11.96 6.51
N THR A 128 -11.38 -11.57 5.40
CA THR A 128 -11.29 -12.29 4.12
C THR A 128 -10.63 -11.44 3.05
N VAL A 129 -10.00 -12.09 2.07
CA VAL A 129 -9.44 -11.39 0.89
C VAL A 129 -10.53 -10.63 0.13
N ALA A 130 -11.75 -11.17 0.08
CA ALA A 130 -12.89 -10.52 -0.57
C ALA A 130 -13.27 -9.19 0.09
N GLU A 131 -13.20 -9.09 1.42
CA GLU A 131 -13.41 -7.83 2.13
C GLU A 131 -12.32 -6.80 1.81
N ALA A 132 -11.06 -7.24 1.74
CA ALA A 132 -9.94 -6.38 1.34
C ALA A 132 -10.10 -5.85 -0.09
N ASP A 133 -10.53 -6.70 -1.03
CA ASP A 133 -10.81 -6.28 -2.41
C ASP A 133 -12.01 -5.36 -2.52
N MET A 134 -13.04 -5.60 -1.70
CA MET A 134 -14.21 -4.72 -1.64
C MET A 134 -13.79 -3.31 -1.22
N ALA A 135 -12.90 -3.19 -0.23
CA ALA A 135 -12.35 -1.90 0.17
C ALA A 135 -11.63 -1.18 -0.98
N ILE A 136 -10.84 -1.91 -1.78
CA ILE A 136 -10.23 -1.35 -3.00
C ILE A 136 -11.29 -0.93 -4.02
N ARG A 137 -12.32 -1.75 -4.25
CA ARG A 137 -13.42 -1.42 -5.18
C ARG A 137 -14.15 -0.15 -4.75
N THR A 138 -14.39 0.02 -3.45
CA THR A 138 -14.97 1.26 -2.88
C THR A 138 -14.03 2.44 -3.07
N ALA A 139 -12.72 2.27 -2.87
CA ALA A 139 -11.73 3.32 -3.15
C ALA A 139 -11.74 3.76 -4.63
N LEU A 140 -11.93 2.82 -5.57
CA LEU A 140 -11.95 3.12 -7.00
C LEU A 140 -13.18 3.93 -7.45
N SER A 141 -14.31 3.83 -6.75
CA SER A 141 -15.47 4.68 -7.06
C SER A 141 -15.18 6.16 -6.77
N MET A 142 -14.34 6.45 -5.77
CA MET A 142 -13.87 7.81 -5.45
C MET A 142 -13.01 8.42 -6.57
N LEU A 143 -12.45 7.58 -7.43
CA LEU A 143 -11.66 7.97 -8.60
C LEU A 143 -12.51 8.08 -9.88
N GLY A 144 -13.83 7.90 -9.77
CA GLY A 144 -14.76 7.98 -10.90
C GLY A 144 -14.77 6.74 -11.78
N LEU A 145 -14.22 5.60 -11.35
CA LEU A 145 -14.37 4.35 -12.10
C LEU A 145 -15.80 3.83 -11.97
N SER A 146 -16.32 3.29 -13.08
CA SER A 146 -17.56 2.53 -13.05
C SER A 146 -17.40 1.25 -12.24
N ASP A 147 -18.48 0.80 -11.63
CA ASP A 147 -18.50 -0.42 -10.82
C ASP A 147 -18.00 -1.65 -11.59
N ALA A 148 -18.39 -1.79 -12.86
CA ALA A 148 -17.92 -2.86 -13.73
C ALA A 148 -16.40 -2.84 -13.94
N LYS A 149 -15.81 -1.65 -14.13
CA LYS A 149 -14.36 -1.49 -14.32
C LYS A 149 -13.60 -1.73 -13.02
N ALA A 150 -14.10 -1.19 -11.91
CA ALA A 150 -13.55 -1.43 -10.58
C ALA A 150 -13.55 -2.92 -10.24
N LYS A 151 -14.69 -3.60 -10.46
CA LYS A 151 -14.84 -5.05 -10.26
C LYS A 151 -13.80 -5.85 -11.07
N LYS A 152 -13.66 -5.54 -12.36
CA LYS A 152 -12.67 -6.19 -13.24
C LYS A 152 -11.25 -6.07 -12.67
N LEU A 153 -10.85 -4.88 -12.20
CA LEU A 153 -9.51 -4.64 -11.65
C LEU A 153 -9.29 -5.35 -10.30
N THR A 154 -10.33 -5.47 -9.47
CA THR A 154 -10.24 -6.12 -8.15
C THR A 154 -10.38 -7.63 -8.18
N GLU A 155 -11.00 -8.19 -9.21
CA GLU A 155 -11.14 -9.64 -9.39
C GLU A 155 -10.07 -10.24 -10.32
N ALA A 156 -9.34 -9.41 -11.06
CA ALA A 156 -8.22 -9.86 -11.88
C ALA A 156 -7.18 -10.63 -11.06
N ARG A 157 -6.54 -11.63 -11.67
CA ARG A 157 -5.45 -12.36 -11.03
C ARG A 157 -4.28 -11.41 -10.78
N LEU A 158 -3.74 -11.42 -9.56
CA LEU A 158 -2.52 -10.67 -9.27
C LEU A 158 -1.33 -11.27 -10.04
N PRO A 159 -0.35 -10.46 -10.46
CA PRO A 159 0.87 -10.96 -11.07
C PRO A 159 1.60 -11.91 -10.11
N ASN A 160 2.15 -13.00 -10.66
CA ASN A 160 2.88 -14.00 -9.87
C ASN A 160 4.22 -13.46 -9.39
#